data_AF-A0A7S2XF99-F1
#
_entry.id   AF-A0A7S2XF99-F1
#
_cell.length_a   1.000
_cell.length_b   1.000
_cell.length_c   1.000
_cell.angle_alpha   90.00
_cell.angle_beta   90.00
_cell.angle_gamma   90.00
#
_symmetry.space_group_name_H-M   'P 1'
#
loop_
_entity.id
_entity.type
_entity.pdbx_description
1 polymer ?
#
loop_
_entity_poly.entity_id
_entity_poly.type
_entity_poly.pdbx_seq_one_letter_code
_entity_poly.pdbx_strand_id
1 'polypeptide(L)'
;MAEAPLAAQVLVGKYNKSIEEEVNRAGVLFSEMSCRLSKRVNAENIVSYQDNLGQIWGSACGLNRGIFTLAKYPGKTFNCGKLPEDWNAPNGVSDLFKPGRDMIADLGYLDDYMGGVFNTTAGIGPSSCAFQNLAHLWCGEKRFMPWRRTPWASRLGHKPLRGVNLGGLFVLEPWICPGFADWGDEIRDQYTYCKNESVSLSTKTNKLKDHWASFYSEDDFKLMSKYGINTARMPVGWWYFAEATGLDPLHYITPDNDIMVDMDHPITKVISWAYKHNIQIILDLHGAPGSQNGLDNSGIRSMDPDAERWGDNWFFSEDFREMTVMTLKTMTHYINMLNKNGLSNVIMLELMNEPWVFGDMSVVRDFYVDAVTEIRKINNTLPILVCDAFRHDEWHWLLRRRGFSFENIYMDTHLYHAFNPSDVASDNPHDDMMKQITASDMACGYGSLLRYKTCSSLPTMTGEWSLAIDDCMKFLTGSTSSANQFTDFGQCKNLKERNTPQWTALIKDFAARQRAVFEKELGWVFWTWKVDKEASKDISAPLWSYSMAVEAGYFPDNLNTEADVTKGCDHPVDLTKVVLPPPVTN
;
A
#
# COMPACT_ATOMS: atom_id res chain seq x y z
N MET A 1 -30.88 -6.10 14.40
CA MET A 1 -30.10 -7.31 14.73
C MET A 1 -30.04 -8.17 13.49
N ALA A 2 -29.06 -7.91 12.63
CA ALA A 2 -28.70 -8.72 11.46
C ALA A 2 -27.24 -8.37 11.17
N GLU A 3 -26.44 -9.40 10.92
CA GLU A 3 -25.01 -9.49 11.18
C GLU A 3 -24.15 -8.70 10.17
N ALA A 4 -23.13 -8.03 10.70
CA ALA A 4 -22.08 -7.33 9.96
C ALA A 4 -21.07 -8.34 9.38
N PRO A 5 -20.65 -8.28 8.10
CA PRO A 5 -19.70 -9.24 7.57
C PRO A 5 -18.24 -8.81 7.81
N LEU A 6 -17.65 -9.48 8.79
CA LEU A 6 -16.41 -10.26 8.74
C LEU A 6 -15.05 -9.68 8.26
N ALA A 7 -14.92 -8.56 7.53
CA ALA A 7 -13.58 -8.16 7.05
C ALA A 7 -12.64 -7.67 8.18
N ALA A 8 -13.19 -6.98 9.18
CA ALA A 8 -12.40 -6.44 10.31
C ALA A 8 -12.39 -7.34 11.56
N GLN A 9 -13.28 -8.34 11.66
CA GLN A 9 -13.29 -9.29 12.78
C GLN A 9 -12.45 -10.55 12.50
N VAL A 10 -12.06 -10.80 11.25
CA VAL A 10 -11.23 -11.97 10.90
C VAL A 10 -9.76 -11.79 11.26
N LEU A 11 -9.25 -10.55 11.34
CA LEU A 11 -7.86 -10.28 11.75
C LEU A 11 -7.55 -10.64 13.21
N VAL A 12 -8.56 -10.82 14.07
CA VAL A 12 -8.36 -11.10 15.51
C VAL A 12 -8.96 -12.45 15.95
N GLY A 13 -9.77 -13.12 15.10
CA GLY A 13 -10.68 -14.18 15.56
C GLY A 13 -10.34 -15.63 15.23
N LYS A 14 -9.63 -15.95 14.13
CA LYS A 14 -9.46 -17.36 13.67
C LYS A 14 -8.09 -17.73 13.10
N TYR A 15 -7.07 -16.92 13.34
CA TYR A 15 -5.68 -17.13 12.85
C TYR A 15 -4.85 -18.15 13.66
N ASN A 16 -5.46 -19.20 14.22
CA ASN A 16 -4.83 -19.94 15.32
C ASN A 16 -4.58 -21.44 15.09
N LYS A 17 -4.55 -21.94 13.84
CA LYS A 17 -4.20 -23.37 13.62
C LYS A 17 -3.29 -23.74 12.44
N SER A 18 -3.02 -22.88 11.45
CA SER A 18 -2.10 -23.24 10.34
C SER A 18 -0.73 -22.58 10.42
N ILE A 19 -0.65 -21.32 10.85
CA ILE A 19 0.62 -20.56 10.85
C ILE A 19 1.64 -21.19 11.79
N GLU A 20 1.26 -21.61 12.99
CA GLU A 20 2.21 -22.18 13.97
C GLU A 20 2.82 -23.51 13.47
N GLU A 21 2.06 -24.33 12.74
CA GLU A 21 2.55 -25.58 12.13
C GLU A 21 3.39 -25.34 10.87
N GLU A 22 3.13 -24.28 10.11
CA GLU A 22 3.93 -23.87 8.96
C GLU A 22 5.22 -23.15 9.37
N VAL A 23 5.16 -22.31 10.40
CA VAL A 23 6.30 -21.61 11.02
C VAL A 23 7.26 -22.58 11.70
N ASN A 24 6.74 -23.59 12.43
CA ASN A 24 7.57 -24.61 13.06
C ASN A 24 8.26 -25.53 12.02
N ARG A 25 7.60 -25.82 10.88
CA ARG A 25 8.24 -26.51 9.73
C ARG A 25 9.28 -25.63 9.03
N ALA A 26 9.16 -24.31 9.16
CA ALA A 26 10.04 -23.32 8.55
C ALA A 26 11.21 -22.87 9.45
N GLY A 27 11.52 -23.48 10.61
CA GLY A 27 12.78 -23.37 11.39
C GLY A 27 13.60 -22.05 11.34
N VAL A 28 12.93 -20.91 11.37
CA VAL A 28 13.62 -19.62 11.38
C VAL A 28 14.37 -19.44 12.69
N LEU A 29 15.61 -18.92 12.63
CA LEU A 29 16.32 -18.50 13.84
C LEU A 29 15.82 -17.12 14.25
N PHE A 30 14.71 -17.10 15.00
CA PHE A 30 14.14 -15.91 15.66
C PHE A 30 15.14 -15.16 16.56
N SER A 31 16.29 -15.78 16.88
CA SER A 31 17.31 -15.25 17.79
C SER A 31 17.99 -13.95 17.34
N GLU A 32 17.82 -13.50 16.09
CA GLU A 32 18.46 -12.29 15.58
C GLU A 32 17.55 -11.05 15.57
N MET A 33 16.22 -11.22 15.72
CA MET A 33 15.27 -10.12 15.72
C MET A 33 15.08 -9.58 17.14
N SER A 34 15.14 -8.26 17.31
CA SER A 34 14.79 -7.61 18.57
C SER A 34 14.06 -6.30 18.30
N CYS A 35 13.06 -5.98 19.13
CA CYS A 35 12.41 -4.68 19.10
C CYS A 35 13.13 -3.73 20.05
N ARG A 36 13.39 -2.50 19.61
CA ARG A 36 14.15 -1.49 20.36
C ARG A 36 13.42 -0.15 20.36
N LEU A 37 13.49 0.58 21.47
CA LEU A 37 12.97 1.93 21.56
C LEU A 37 13.59 2.81 20.47
N SER A 38 12.75 3.59 19.81
CA SER A 38 13.13 4.58 18.80
C SER A 38 13.97 5.67 19.46
N LYS A 39 15.09 6.03 18.83
CA LYS A 39 15.98 7.09 19.32
C LYS A 39 15.32 8.48 19.41
N ARG A 40 14.15 8.63 18.79
CA ARG A 40 13.34 9.85 18.87
C ARG A 40 12.68 10.00 20.25
N VAL A 41 12.39 8.88 20.91
CA VAL A 41 11.86 8.88 22.27
C VAL A 41 13.02 8.98 23.23
N ASN A 42 13.07 10.06 23.99
CA ASN A 42 14.14 10.34 24.94
C ASN A 42 13.58 11.04 26.19
N ALA A 43 14.46 11.37 27.14
CA ALA A 43 14.03 11.83 28.46
C ALA A 43 13.36 13.21 28.41
N GLU A 44 13.62 13.99 27.36
CA GLU A 44 13.08 15.34 27.18
C GLU A 44 11.65 15.32 26.63
N ASN A 45 11.28 14.29 25.85
CA ASN A 45 10.01 14.25 25.13
C ASN A 45 9.13 13.04 25.42
N ILE A 46 9.57 12.08 26.26
CA ILE A 46 8.81 10.86 26.52
C ILE A 46 7.41 11.12 27.11
N VAL A 47 7.27 12.19 27.91
CA VAL A 47 5.97 12.59 28.49
C VAL A 47 4.96 12.96 27.41
N SER A 48 5.40 13.49 26.27
CA SER A 48 4.54 13.80 25.13
C SER A 48 3.93 12.55 24.47
N TYR A 49 4.44 11.35 24.78
CA TYR A 49 3.94 10.07 24.27
C TYR A 49 3.12 9.29 25.30
N GLN A 50 2.76 9.88 26.45
CA GLN A 50 2.10 9.15 27.54
C GLN A 50 0.77 8.51 27.11
N ASP A 51 -0.04 9.22 26.32
CA ASP A 51 -1.33 8.71 25.83
C ASP A 51 -1.14 7.58 24.80
N ASN A 52 -0.20 7.76 23.86
CA ASN A 52 0.23 6.72 22.92
C ASN A 52 0.68 5.45 23.65
N LEU A 53 1.46 5.61 24.71
CA LEU A 53 1.94 4.51 25.56
C LEU A 53 0.81 3.78 26.29
N GLY A 54 -0.20 4.52 26.75
CA GLY A 54 -1.42 3.94 27.33
C GLY A 54 -2.22 3.11 26.32
N GLN A 55 -2.39 3.61 25.09
CA GLN A 55 -3.07 2.86 24.03
C GLN A 55 -2.30 1.60 23.63
N ILE A 56 -0.98 1.73 23.44
CA ILE A 56 -0.06 0.63 23.16
C ILE A 56 -0.18 -0.47 24.21
N TRP A 57 -0.22 -0.09 25.49
CA TRP A 57 -0.32 -1.04 26.59
C TRP A 57 -1.53 -1.96 26.41
N GLY A 58 -2.70 -1.38 26.12
CA GLY A 58 -3.92 -2.15 25.85
C GLY A 58 -3.76 -3.15 24.70
N SER A 59 -3.22 -2.72 23.56
CA SER A 59 -3.02 -3.58 22.39
C SER A 59 -1.99 -4.68 22.64
N ALA A 60 -0.84 -4.35 23.23
CA ALA A 60 0.24 -5.29 23.57
C ALA A 60 -0.22 -6.36 24.57
N CYS A 61 -1.09 -5.99 25.49
CA CYS A 61 -1.73 -6.93 26.41
C CYS A 61 -2.60 -7.97 25.70
N GLY A 62 -3.28 -7.58 24.63
CA GLY A 62 -4.02 -8.52 23.78
C GLY A 62 -3.10 -9.51 23.06
N LEU A 63 -2.02 -9.01 22.45
CA LEU A 63 -1.12 -9.78 21.57
C LEU A 63 -0.51 -11.02 22.26
N ASN A 64 -0.16 -10.91 23.54
CA ASN A 64 0.51 -12.00 24.26
C ASN A 64 -0.41 -12.71 25.26
N ARG A 65 -1.73 -12.60 25.10
CA ARG A 65 -2.73 -13.08 26.09
C ARG A 65 -2.43 -12.58 27.50
N GLY A 66 -1.88 -11.37 27.58
CA GLY A 66 -1.51 -10.69 28.81
C GLY A 66 -0.25 -11.20 29.50
N ILE A 67 0.60 -12.03 28.89
CA ILE A 67 1.80 -12.58 29.55
C ILE A 67 3.06 -12.36 28.71
N PHE A 68 4.13 -11.85 29.30
CA PHE A 68 5.41 -11.62 28.62
C PHE A 68 6.61 -11.87 29.55
N THR A 69 7.80 -11.98 28.97
CA THR A 69 9.08 -12.13 29.70
C THR A 69 9.96 -10.92 29.40
N LEU A 70 10.70 -10.48 30.39
CA LEU A 70 11.56 -9.30 30.30
C LEU A 70 13.03 -9.73 30.34
N ALA A 71 13.87 -9.15 29.48
CA ALA A 71 15.28 -9.53 29.38
C ALA A 71 16.03 -9.25 30.68
N LYS A 72 15.68 -8.17 31.38
CA LYS A 72 16.24 -7.80 32.69
C LYS A 72 15.88 -8.79 33.81
N TYR A 73 14.83 -9.60 33.65
CA TYR A 73 14.32 -10.52 34.69
C TYR A 73 14.19 -11.96 34.15
N PRO A 74 15.31 -12.64 33.87
CA PRO A 74 15.31 -13.96 33.27
C PRO A 74 14.53 -14.97 34.13
N GLY A 75 13.71 -15.80 33.49
CA GLY A 75 12.89 -16.81 34.16
C GLY A 75 11.64 -16.28 34.87
N LYS A 76 11.35 -14.98 34.81
CA LYS A 76 10.10 -14.40 35.32
C LYS A 76 9.14 -14.06 34.19
N THR A 77 7.86 -14.30 34.42
CA THR A 77 6.76 -13.84 33.57
C THR A 77 6.02 -12.70 34.24
N PHE A 78 5.60 -11.73 33.43
CA PHE A 78 4.85 -10.56 33.85
C PHE A 78 3.54 -10.51 33.11
N ASN A 79 2.58 -9.80 33.69
CA ASN A 79 1.32 -9.52 33.04
C ASN A 79 0.98 -8.04 33.10
N CYS A 80 -0.09 -7.68 32.39
CA CYS A 80 -0.57 -6.32 32.23
C CYS A 80 -1.12 -5.64 33.49
N GLY A 81 -1.15 -6.32 34.63
CA GLY A 81 -1.48 -5.70 35.92
C GLY A 81 -0.34 -5.81 36.94
N LYS A 82 0.79 -6.43 36.59
CA LYS A 82 1.89 -6.71 37.52
C LYS A 82 3.23 -6.59 36.80
N LEU A 83 3.65 -5.33 36.60
CA LEU A 83 5.02 -4.99 36.22
C LEU A 83 6.00 -5.29 37.37
N PRO A 84 7.32 -5.36 37.11
CA PRO A 84 8.31 -5.49 38.17
C PRO A 84 8.12 -4.43 39.27
N GLU A 85 8.22 -4.83 40.54
CA GLU A 85 8.00 -3.92 41.68
C GLU A 85 8.96 -2.73 41.66
N ASP A 86 10.20 -2.92 41.18
CA ASP A 86 11.22 -1.88 41.08
C ASP A 86 10.92 -0.84 39.99
N TRP A 87 9.92 -1.07 39.14
CA TRP A 87 9.43 -0.06 38.19
C TRP A 87 8.45 0.91 38.85
N ASN A 88 7.90 0.60 40.03
CA ASN A 88 6.93 1.44 40.75
C ASN A 88 5.77 1.94 39.84
N ALA A 89 5.21 1.06 39.01
CA ALA A 89 4.20 1.37 38.00
C ALA A 89 2.97 0.45 38.17
N PRO A 90 2.12 0.69 39.19
CA PRO A 90 1.12 -0.28 39.63
C PRO A 90 -0.03 -0.50 38.63
N ASN A 91 -0.31 0.45 37.73
CA ASN A 91 -1.38 0.33 36.73
C ASN A 91 -0.86 0.22 35.29
N GLY A 92 0.43 -0.05 35.09
CA GLY A 92 1.03 -0.26 33.77
C GLY A 92 2.03 0.82 33.34
N VAL A 93 2.56 0.71 32.11
CA VAL A 93 3.66 1.57 31.63
C VAL A 93 3.34 3.05 31.59
N SER A 94 2.07 3.46 31.49
CA SER A 94 1.70 4.88 31.53
C SER A 94 1.98 5.54 32.89
N ASP A 95 2.04 4.76 33.98
CA ASP A 95 2.43 5.23 35.31
C ASP A 95 3.93 5.56 35.42
N LEU A 96 4.76 5.05 34.49
CA LEU A 96 6.19 5.37 34.41
C LEU A 96 6.44 6.84 34.04
N PHE A 97 5.44 7.54 33.49
CA PHE A 97 5.64 8.89 32.95
C PHE A 97 4.89 9.98 33.71
N LYS A 98 4.43 9.65 34.93
CA LYS A 98 3.85 10.63 35.86
C LYS A 98 4.94 11.62 36.35
N PRO A 99 4.55 12.88 36.68
CA PRO A 99 5.50 13.88 37.18
C PRO A 99 6.31 13.40 38.40
N GLY A 100 7.59 13.76 38.46
CA GLY A 100 8.46 13.50 39.61
C GLY A 100 9.24 12.18 39.57
N ARG A 101 9.26 11.47 38.43
CA ARG A 101 10.03 10.23 38.25
C ARG A 101 11.37 10.44 37.52
N ASP A 102 12.24 9.43 37.57
CA ASP A 102 13.51 9.40 36.85
C ASP A 102 13.28 8.96 35.39
N MET A 103 13.16 9.95 34.50
CA MET A 103 12.88 9.72 33.08
C MET A 103 13.94 8.85 32.38
N ILE A 104 15.19 8.83 32.85
CA ILE A 104 16.24 8.00 32.24
C ILE A 104 16.01 6.53 32.61
N ALA A 105 15.69 6.25 33.87
CA ALA A 105 15.35 4.90 34.32
C ALA A 105 14.06 4.41 33.62
N ASP A 106 13.05 5.27 33.53
CA ASP A 106 11.76 4.96 32.92
C ASP A 106 11.86 4.65 31.41
N LEU A 107 12.78 5.30 30.69
CA LEU A 107 13.13 4.91 29.31
C LEU A 107 13.69 3.49 29.21
N GLY A 108 14.56 3.11 30.14
CA GLY A 108 15.15 1.77 30.18
C GLY A 108 14.09 0.70 30.44
N TYR A 109 13.12 0.98 31.32
CA TYR A 109 11.97 0.11 31.54
C TYR A 109 11.10 -0.02 30.30
N LEU A 110 10.87 1.08 29.57
CA LEU A 110 10.10 1.04 28.34
C LEU A 110 10.77 0.21 27.22
N ASP A 111 12.09 0.33 27.03
CA ASP A 111 12.84 -0.51 26.07
C ASP A 111 12.74 -2.00 26.42
N ASP A 112 12.89 -2.35 27.71
CA ASP A 112 12.77 -3.73 28.20
C ASP A 112 11.35 -4.26 28.03
N TYR A 113 10.32 -3.43 28.26
CA TYR A 113 8.92 -3.77 28.00
C TYR A 113 8.67 -4.07 26.52
N MET A 114 9.05 -3.15 25.61
CA MET A 114 8.82 -3.33 24.17
C MET A 114 9.55 -4.57 23.64
N GLY A 115 10.80 -4.77 24.05
CA GLY A 115 11.57 -5.96 23.70
C GLY A 115 10.93 -7.24 24.25
N GLY A 116 10.46 -7.21 25.50
CA GLY A 116 9.80 -8.34 26.14
C GLY A 116 8.48 -8.72 25.47
N VAL A 117 7.61 -7.74 25.23
CA VAL A 117 6.34 -7.96 24.51
C VAL A 117 6.60 -8.59 23.15
N PHE A 118 7.51 -8.01 22.36
CA PHE A 118 7.87 -8.53 21.04
C PHE A 118 8.40 -9.98 21.09
N ASN A 119 9.30 -10.27 22.02
CA ASN A 119 9.93 -11.59 22.15
C ASN A 119 8.96 -12.69 22.61
N THR A 120 7.81 -12.32 23.18
CA THR A 120 6.80 -13.28 23.66
C THR A 120 5.54 -13.35 22.79
N THR A 121 5.54 -12.71 21.62
CA THR A 121 4.40 -12.77 20.70
C THR A 121 4.33 -14.12 19.99
N ALA A 122 3.13 -14.71 19.93
CA ALA A 122 2.90 -16.03 19.34
C ALA A 122 3.23 -16.10 17.83
N GLY A 123 3.14 -14.97 17.13
CA GLY A 123 3.64 -14.78 15.77
C GLY A 123 4.59 -13.59 15.73
N ILE A 124 5.88 -13.83 15.92
CA ILE A 124 6.90 -12.77 15.85
C ILE A 124 7.08 -12.37 14.39
N GLY A 125 6.74 -11.13 14.02
CA GLY A 125 6.93 -10.57 12.68
C GLY A 125 7.26 -9.07 12.71
N PRO A 126 7.58 -8.44 11.56
CA PRO A 126 7.89 -7.02 11.52
C PRO A 126 6.81 -6.10 12.12
N SER A 127 5.53 -6.39 11.90
CA SER A 127 4.41 -5.68 12.53
C SER A 127 4.37 -5.82 14.06
N SER A 128 4.89 -6.90 14.65
CA SER A 128 4.90 -7.10 16.11
C SER A 128 5.75 -6.05 16.85
N CYS A 129 6.61 -5.31 16.14
CA CYS A 129 7.42 -4.22 16.70
C CYS A 129 6.85 -2.82 16.36
N ALA A 130 5.63 -2.73 15.82
CA ALA A 130 4.96 -1.48 15.46
C ALA A 130 4.30 -0.79 16.68
N PHE A 131 5.10 -0.37 17.67
CA PHE A 131 4.62 0.31 18.88
C PHE A 131 4.32 1.81 18.64
N GLN A 132 3.40 2.14 17.72
CA GLN A 132 3.07 3.53 17.32
C GLN A 132 4.31 4.44 17.16
N ASN A 133 5.36 3.96 16.47
CA ASN A 133 6.67 4.63 16.29
C ASN A 133 7.61 4.71 17.47
N LEU A 134 7.16 4.31 18.65
CA LEU A 134 7.99 4.32 19.83
C LEU A 134 9.07 3.26 19.76
N ALA A 135 8.89 2.22 18.93
CA ALA A 135 9.91 1.21 18.70
C ALA A 135 10.29 1.06 17.22
N HIS A 136 11.42 0.40 17.02
CA HIS A 136 11.87 -0.07 15.72
C HIS A 136 12.41 -1.47 15.80
N LEU A 137 12.19 -2.20 14.72
CA LEU A 137 12.66 -3.55 14.55
C LEU A 137 14.15 -3.53 14.18
N TRP A 138 14.95 -4.25 14.96
CA TRP A 138 16.38 -4.43 14.77
C TRP A 138 16.69 -5.89 14.47
N CYS A 139 17.49 -6.13 13.43
CA CYS A 139 17.89 -7.46 12.98
C CYS A 139 19.37 -7.42 12.60
N GLY A 140 20.27 -7.51 13.59
CA GLY A 140 21.72 -7.63 13.37
C GLY A 140 22.38 -6.43 12.67
N GLU A 141 23.66 -6.60 12.26
CA GLU A 141 24.52 -5.53 11.71
C GLU A 141 23.89 -4.78 10.53
N LYS A 142 24.30 -3.50 10.37
CA LYS A 142 23.89 -2.57 9.30
C LYS A 142 23.94 -3.25 7.93
N ARG A 143 22.83 -3.82 7.47
CA ARG A 143 22.78 -4.44 6.16
C ARG A 143 23.00 -3.36 5.11
N PHE A 144 24.00 -3.60 4.27
CA PHE A 144 24.22 -2.92 3.01
C PHE A 144 22.87 -2.77 2.28
N MET A 145 22.62 -1.62 1.64
CA MET A 145 21.45 -1.43 0.77
C MET A 145 21.88 -1.69 -0.68
N PRO A 146 22.00 -2.96 -1.13
CA PRO A 146 22.49 -3.29 -2.45
C PRO A 146 21.65 -2.64 -3.55
N TRP A 147 20.35 -2.48 -3.31
CA TRP A 147 19.43 -1.87 -4.25
C TRP A 147 19.81 -0.43 -4.66
N ARG A 148 20.46 0.36 -3.77
CA ARG A 148 20.89 1.73 -4.09
C ARG A 148 22.00 1.81 -5.14
N ARG A 149 22.69 0.70 -5.39
CA ARG A 149 23.76 0.59 -6.40
C ARG A 149 23.31 -0.11 -7.68
N THR A 150 22.04 -0.46 -7.79
CA THR A 150 21.50 -1.12 -8.98
C THR A 150 21.49 -0.15 -10.17
N PRO A 151 21.57 -0.67 -11.41
CA PRO A 151 21.49 0.16 -12.61
C PRO A 151 20.22 1.02 -12.67
N TRP A 152 19.07 0.49 -12.24
CA TRP A 152 17.82 1.26 -12.25
C TRP A 152 17.84 2.41 -11.24
N ALA A 153 18.43 2.24 -10.05
CA ALA A 153 18.54 3.32 -9.06
C ALA A 153 19.42 4.48 -9.57
N SER A 154 20.43 4.17 -10.40
CA SER A 154 21.27 5.20 -11.04
C SER A 154 20.48 6.10 -12.01
N ARG A 155 19.45 5.56 -12.68
CA ARG A 155 18.55 6.32 -13.56
C ARG A 155 17.72 7.37 -12.80
N LEU A 156 17.53 7.15 -11.50
CA LEU A 156 16.87 8.07 -10.58
C LEU A 156 17.86 9.03 -9.88
N GLY A 157 19.15 9.00 -10.25
CA GLY A 157 20.20 9.75 -9.55
C GLY A 157 20.40 9.28 -8.10
N HIS A 158 20.16 8.00 -7.83
CA HIS A 158 20.18 7.39 -6.48
C HIS A 158 19.18 8.00 -5.48
N LYS A 159 18.18 8.75 -5.98
CA LYS A 159 17.04 9.20 -5.19
C LYS A 159 16.03 8.06 -4.99
N PRO A 160 15.21 8.10 -3.93
CA PRO A 160 14.05 7.23 -3.80
C PRO A 160 13.09 7.38 -4.99
N LEU A 161 12.28 6.35 -5.21
CA LEU A 161 11.08 6.44 -6.05
C LEU A 161 10.16 7.53 -5.47
N ARG A 162 9.79 8.47 -6.32
CA ARG A 162 8.82 9.54 -6.06
C ARG A 162 7.86 9.52 -7.24
N GLY A 163 6.87 8.67 -7.14
CA GLY A 163 6.04 8.29 -8.28
C GLY A 163 4.57 8.60 -8.13
N VAL A 164 3.86 8.45 -9.24
CA VAL A 164 2.40 8.47 -9.31
C VAL A 164 1.91 7.31 -10.16
N ASN A 165 0.76 6.74 -9.84
CA ASN A 165 0.12 5.73 -10.66
C ASN A 165 -0.58 6.39 -11.85
N LEU A 166 -0.63 5.70 -12.98
CA LEU A 166 -1.41 6.07 -14.17
C LEU A 166 -2.77 5.35 -14.14
N GLY A 167 -3.43 5.36 -12.97
CA GLY A 167 -4.69 4.66 -12.73
C GLY A 167 -5.82 5.18 -13.64
N GLY A 168 -6.78 4.29 -13.93
CA GLY A 168 -7.91 4.58 -14.81
C GLY A 168 -7.61 4.65 -16.31
N LEU A 169 -6.34 4.55 -16.75
CA LEU A 169 -5.98 4.70 -18.17
C LEU A 169 -6.17 3.41 -18.97
N PHE A 170 -5.43 2.35 -18.62
CA PHE A 170 -5.50 1.06 -19.32
C PHE A 170 -6.31 0.02 -18.55
N VAL A 171 -6.52 0.22 -17.26
CA VAL A 171 -7.55 -0.49 -16.49
C VAL A 171 -8.54 0.52 -15.97
N LEU A 172 -9.82 0.33 -16.33
CA LEU A 172 -10.88 1.26 -15.97
C LEU A 172 -11.39 0.95 -14.57
N GLU A 173 -11.39 1.98 -13.72
CA GLU A 173 -12.02 1.94 -12.40
C GLU A 173 -13.17 2.95 -12.36
N PRO A 174 -14.38 2.52 -11.97
CA PRO A 174 -15.57 3.38 -11.98
C PRO A 174 -15.40 4.68 -11.18
N TRP A 175 -14.63 4.67 -10.09
CA TRP A 175 -14.46 5.84 -9.24
C TRP A 175 -13.43 6.85 -9.76
N ILE A 176 -12.43 6.39 -10.54
CA ILE A 176 -11.48 7.26 -11.24
C ILE A 176 -12.13 7.84 -12.49
N CYS A 177 -12.88 6.99 -13.20
CA CYS A 177 -13.51 7.31 -14.48
C CYS A 177 -15.04 7.20 -14.42
N PRO A 178 -15.75 7.91 -13.52
CA PRO A 178 -17.21 7.82 -13.44
C PRO A 178 -17.92 8.33 -14.69
N GLY A 179 -17.27 9.11 -15.55
CA GLY A 179 -17.78 9.44 -16.88
C GLY A 179 -17.85 8.22 -17.81
N PHE A 180 -17.17 7.13 -17.47
CA PHE A 180 -17.42 5.82 -18.06
C PHE A 180 -18.73 5.26 -17.53
N ALA A 181 -19.03 5.35 -16.22
CA ALA A 181 -20.20 4.78 -15.55
C ALA A 181 -21.63 5.25 -16.00
N ASP A 182 -21.78 6.00 -17.10
CA ASP A 182 -23.06 6.21 -17.82
C ASP A 182 -23.52 4.94 -18.58
N TRP A 183 -23.41 3.81 -17.92
CA TRP A 183 -23.31 2.49 -18.53
C TRP A 183 -24.51 1.59 -18.21
N GLY A 184 -25.35 2.01 -17.26
CA GLY A 184 -26.44 1.22 -16.70
C GLY A 184 -26.00 0.47 -15.44
N ASP A 185 -26.97 0.11 -14.60
CA ASP A 185 -26.74 -0.46 -13.26
C ASP A 185 -25.97 -1.80 -13.27
N GLU A 186 -25.86 -2.46 -14.41
CA GLU A 186 -25.20 -3.76 -14.56
C GLU A 186 -23.70 -3.67 -14.80
N ILE A 187 -23.17 -2.48 -15.12
CA ILE A 187 -21.78 -2.30 -15.49
C ILE A 187 -21.00 -1.86 -14.27
N ARG A 188 -20.07 -2.72 -13.85
CA ARG A 188 -19.37 -2.62 -12.59
C ARG A 188 -17.86 -2.57 -12.75
N ASP A 189 -17.38 -2.94 -13.92
CA ASP A 189 -15.97 -3.11 -14.23
C ASP A 189 -15.74 -3.01 -15.76
N GLN A 190 -14.48 -3.07 -16.18
CA GLN A 190 -14.13 -2.99 -17.60
C GLN A 190 -14.66 -4.18 -18.41
N TYR A 191 -14.71 -5.38 -17.83
CA TYR A 191 -15.20 -6.57 -18.53
C TYR A 191 -16.68 -6.46 -18.89
N THR A 192 -17.52 -6.13 -17.91
CA THR A 192 -18.97 -5.93 -18.10
C THR A 192 -19.25 -4.79 -19.06
N TYR A 193 -18.42 -3.75 -19.10
CA TYR A 193 -18.51 -2.72 -20.12
C TYR A 193 -18.27 -3.27 -21.53
N CYS A 194 -17.14 -3.94 -21.72
CA CYS A 194 -16.77 -4.44 -23.03
C CYS A 194 -17.76 -5.52 -23.49
N LYS A 195 -18.36 -6.27 -22.56
CA LYS A 195 -19.43 -7.24 -22.81
C LYS A 195 -20.81 -6.62 -23.10
N ASN A 196 -21.13 -5.43 -22.58
CA ASN A 196 -22.49 -4.87 -22.64
C ASN A 196 -23.06 -4.76 -24.07
N GLU A 197 -24.05 -5.60 -24.39
CA GLU A 197 -24.68 -5.64 -25.71
C GLU A 197 -25.72 -4.53 -25.92
N SER A 198 -26.13 -3.82 -24.85
CA SER A 198 -27.08 -2.71 -24.94
C SER A 198 -26.48 -1.46 -25.59
N VAL A 199 -25.16 -1.40 -25.76
CA VAL A 199 -24.44 -0.33 -26.48
C VAL A 199 -23.63 -0.96 -27.61
N SER A 200 -23.71 -0.37 -28.81
CA SER A 200 -23.02 -0.92 -29.98
C SER A 200 -21.50 -1.03 -29.77
N LEU A 201 -20.88 -2.07 -30.34
CA LEU A 201 -19.44 -2.30 -30.25
C LEU A 201 -18.62 -1.08 -30.72
N SER A 202 -19.04 -0.42 -31.81
CA SER A 202 -18.34 0.75 -32.34
C SER A 202 -18.40 1.94 -31.38
N THR A 203 -19.55 2.19 -30.73
CA THR A 203 -19.68 3.24 -29.72
C THR A 203 -18.74 3.00 -28.54
N LYS A 204 -18.68 1.77 -28.01
CA LYS A 204 -17.80 1.45 -26.88
C LYS A 204 -16.33 1.52 -27.26
N THR A 205 -15.98 0.99 -28.44
CA THR A 205 -14.61 1.03 -28.98
C THR A 205 -14.14 2.46 -29.19
N ASN A 206 -14.97 3.33 -29.76
CA ASN A 206 -14.61 4.74 -29.95
C ASN A 206 -14.43 5.47 -28.61
N LYS A 207 -15.29 5.22 -27.62
CA LYS A 207 -15.13 5.81 -26.28
C LYS A 207 -13.81 5.40 -25.62
N LEU A 208 -13.39 4.14 -25.75
CA LEU A 208 -12.07 3.67 -25.28
C LEU A 208 -10.91 4.30 -26.06
N LYS A 209 -11.01 4.38 -27.39
CA LYS A 209 -9.99 5.03 -28.23
C LYS A 209 -9.82 6.51 -27.87
N ASP A 210 -10.92 7.23 -27.68
CA ASP A 210 -10.90 8.63 -27.24
C ASP A 210 -10.26 8.77 -25.85
N HIS A 211 -10.56 7.84 -24.93
CA HIS A 211 -9.97 7.83 -23.59
C HIS A 211 -8.47 7.56 -23.60
N TRP A 212 -8.00 6.53 -24.32
CA TRP A 212 -6.56 6.29 -24.47
C TRP A 212 -5.82 7.48 -25.12
N ALA A 213 -6.49 8.22 -26.00
CA ALA A 213 -5.92 9.36 -26.69
C ALA A 213 -5.92 10.67 -25.89
N SER A 214 -6.83 10.83 -24.92
CA SER A 214 -7.08 12.13 -24.27
C SER A 214 -7.06 12.12 -22.75
N PHE A 215 -7.22 10.96 -22.10
CA PHE A 215 -7.24 10.90 -20.65
C PHE A 215 -5.89 11.30 -20.07
N TYR A 216 -4.77 10.81 -20.63
CA TYR A 216 -3.42 11.32 -20.36
C TYR A 216 -2.80 11.93 -21.63
N SER A 217 -1.93 12.91 -21.43
CA SER A 217 -1.23 13.65 -22.49
C SER A 217 0.25 13.81 -22.17
N GLU A 218 1.05 14.24 -23.13
CA GLU A 218 2.47 14.56 -22.87
C GLU A 218 2.64 15.70 -21.84
N ASP A 219 1.69 16.64 -21.78
CA ASP A 219 1.73 17.75 -20.83
C ASP A 219 1.59 17.28 -19.38
N ASP A 220 0.91 16.15 -19.14
CA ASP A 220 0.87 15.52 -17.81
C ASP A 220 2.28 15.10 -17.36
N PHE A 221 3.04 14.44 -18.25
CA PHE A 221 4.42 14.00 -17.94
C PHE A 221 5.38 15.17 -17.77
N LYS A 222 5.18 16.25 -18.52
CA LYS A 222 5.90 17.51 -18.32
C LYS A 222 5.61 18.10 -16.93
N LEU A 223 4.35 18.06 -16.49
CA LEU A 223 3.95 18.57 -15.17
C LEU A 223 4.45 17.67 -14.04
N MET A 224 4.37 16.35 -14.18
CA MET A 224 4.98 15.38 -13.26
C MET A 224 6.48 15.69 -13.05
N SER A 225 7.22 15.85 -14.14
CA SER A 225 8.65 16.18 -14.10
C SER A 225 8.92 17.52 -13.38
N LYS A 226 8.09 18.55 -13.63
CA LYS A 226 8.14 19.84 -12.91
C LYS A 226 7.94 19.67 -11.41
N TYR A 227 6.99 18.82 -11.00
CA TYR A 227 6.71 18.51 -9.60
C TYR A 227 7.81 17.66 -8.94
N GLY A 228 8.79 17.20 -9.71
CA GLY A 228 9.90 16.38 -9.21
C GLY A 228 9.55 14.89 -9.09
N ILE A 229 8.45 14.46 -9.72
CA ILE A 229 8.13 13.05 -9.93
C ILE A 229 9.17 12.44 -10.87
N ASN A 230 9.69 11.27 -10.50
CA ASN A 230 10.73 10.56 -11.26
C ASN A 230 10.29 9.19 -11.80
N THR A 231 9.13 8.70 -11.36
CA THR A 231 8.60 7.38 -11.73
C THR A 231 7.09 7.45 -11.95
N ALA A 232 6.57 6.67 -12.89
CA ALA A 232 5.15 6.38 -13.00
C ALA A 232 4.93 4.87 -13.01
N ARG A 233 3.99 4.39 -12.19
CA ARG A 233 3.52 2.99 -12.25
C ARG A 233 2.35 2.93 -13.21
N MET A 234 2.38 1.99 -14.14
CA MET A 234 1.43 1.90 -15.24
C MET A 234 0.67 0.58 -15.19
N PRO A 235 -0.52 0.57 -14.53
CA PRO A 235 -1.44 -0.55 -14.54
C PRO A 235 -1.87 -0.93 -15.95
N VAL A 236 -1.72 -2.20 -16.32
CA VAL A 236 -2.21 -2.76 -17.58
C VAL A 236 -2.87 -4.12 -17.34
N GLY A 237 -3.98 -4.39 -18.02
CA GLY A 237 -4.62 -5.70 -17.98
C GLY A 237 -3.99 -6.70 -18.94
N TRP A 238 -4.11 -8.00 -18.63
CA TRP A 238 -3.59 -9.08 -19.47
C TRP A 238 -4.12 -9.03 -20.92
N TRP A 239 -5.34 -8.52 -21.12
CA TRP A 239 -6.02 -8.50 -22.41
C TRP A 239 -5.26 -7.72 -23.49
N TYR A 240 -4.45 -6.71 -23.13
CA TYR A 240 -3.62 -5.98 -24.12
C TYR A 240 -2.49 -6.82 -24.71
N PHE A 241 -2.13 -7.94 -24.08
CA PHE A 241 -1.08 -8.85 -24.54
C PHE A 241 -1.64 -10.19 -25.03
N ALA A 242 -2.96 -10.41 -24.93
CA ALA A 242 -3.61 -11.68 -25.24
C ALA A 242 -3.31 -12.14 -26.67
N GLU A 243 -3.49 -11.27 -27.67
CA GLU A 243 -3.24 -11.61 -29.07
C GLU A 243 -1.78 -12.03 -29.31
N ALA A 244 -0.82 -11.28 -28.75
CA ALA A 244 0.61 -11.58 -28.85
C ALA A 244 1.00 -12.91 -28.14
N THR A 245 0.20 -13.37 -27.18
CA THR A 245 0.32 -14.70 -26.56
C THR A 245 -0.43 -15.80 -27.30
N GLY A 246 -1.25 -15.47 -28.31
CA GLY A 246 -2.18 -16.41 -28.95
C GLY A 246 -3.43 -16.74 -28.11
N LEU A 247 -3.71 -15.94 -27.09
CA LEU A 247 -4.89 -16.05 -26.22
C LEU A 247 -6.05 -15.19 -26.78
N ASP A 248 -7.28 -15.62 -26.49
CA ASP A 248 -8.48 -14.82 -26.74
C ASP A 248 -8.60 -13.75 -25.63
N PRO A 249 -8.66 -12.44 -25.93
CA PRO A 249 -8.92 -11.39 -24.93
C PRO A 249 -10.34 -11.43 -24.34
N LEU A 250 -11.14 -12.45 -24.67
CA LEU A 250 -12.54 -12.59 -24.28
C LEU A 250 -13.37 -11.42 -24.80
N HIS A 251 -14.09 -10.73 -23.92
CA HIS A 251 -14.89 -9.57 -24.29
C HIS A 251 -14.11 -8.25 -24.28
N TYR A 252 -12.86 -8.23 -23.81
CA TYR A 252 -12.11 -6.98 -23.68
C TYR A 252 -11.81 -6.36 -25.04
N ILE A 253 -12.05 -5.05 -25.15
CA ILE A 253 -11.70 -4.27 -26.34
C ILE A 253 -10.25 -3.82 -26.24
N THR A 254 -9.43 -4.24 -27.20
CA THR A 254 -8.01 -3.89 -27.32
C THR A 254 -7.77 -2.86 -28.45
N PRO A 255 -6.62 -2.16 -28.47
CA PRO A 255 -6.26 -1.29 -29.59
C PRO A 255 -6.05 -2.10 -30.88
N ASP A 256 -6.30 -1.48 -32.04
CA ASP A 256 -6.10 -2.12 -33.35
C ASP A 256 -4.59 -2.31 -33.68
N ASN A 257 -3.72 -1.57 -32.98
CA ASN A 257 -2.28 -1.63 -33.14
C ASN A 257 -1.69 -2.86 -32.44
N ASP A 258 -0.69 -3.49 -33.04
CA ASP A 258 0.00 -4.61 -32.41
C ASP A 258 1.06 -4.08 -31.43
N ILE A 259 0.89 -4.40 -30.15
CA ILE A 259 1.77 -3.96 -29.05
C ILE A 259 3.24 -4.38 -29.23
N MET A 260 3.50 -5.45 -29.99
CA MET A 260 4.85 -6.00 -30.18
C MET A 260 5.63 -5.33 -31.32
N VAL A 261 4.98 -4.58 -32.20
CA VAL A 261 5.61 -3.96 -33.37
C VAL A 261 5.28 -2.48 -33.57
N ASP A 262 4.10 -2.02 -33.15
CA ASP A 262 3.65 -0.66 -33.40
C ASP A 262 4.07 0.29 -32.27
N MET A 263 4.96 1.24 -32.60
CA MET A 263 5.38 2.28 -31.66
C MET A 263 4.27 3.30 -31.35
N ASP A 264 3.22 3.33 -32.19
CA ASP A 264 2.01 4.13 -31.99
C ASP A 264 0.96 3.46 -31.10
N HIS A 265 1.20 2.22 -30.65
CA HIS A 265 0.34 1.55 -29.67
C HIS A 265 0.16 2.46 -28.42
N PRO A 266 -1.06 2.65 -27.88
CA PRO A 266 -1.31 3.58 -26.79
C PRO A 266 -0.39 3.41 -25.57
N ILE A 267 -0.13 2.17 -25.15
CA ILE A 267 0.83 1.86 -24.06
C ILE A 267 2.24 2.35 -24.41
N THR A 268 2.73 2.07 -25.63
CA THR A 268 4.06 2.50 -26.10
C THR A 268 4.16 4.02 -26.18
N LYS A 269 3.09 4.69 -26.63
CA LYS A 269 3.00 6.15 -26.71
C LYS A 269 3.16 6.80 -25.32
N VAL A 270 2.48 6.28 -24.32
CA VAL A 270 2.58 6.75 -22.92
C VAL A 270 4.00 6.55 -22.36
N ILE A 271 4.61 5.38 -22.60
CA ILE A 271 6.01 5.12 -22.22
C ILE A 271 6.96 6.13 -22.90
N SER A 272 6.70 6.50 -24.16
CA SER A 272 7.51 7.47 -24.90
C SER A 272 7.40 8.90 -24.31
N TRP A 273 6.22 9.31 -23.86
CA TRP A 273 6.03 10.59 -23.16
C TRP A 273 6.80 10.61 -21.85
N ALA A 274 6.71 9.54 -21.05
CA ALA A 274 7.48 9.39 -19.83
C ALA A 274 9.00 9.45 -20.10
N TYR A 275 9.46 8.76 -21.14
CA TYR A 275 10.88 8.75 -21.55
C TYR A 275 11.39 10.17 -21.85
N LYS A 276 10.62 10.95 -22.63
CA LYS A 276 10.97 12.33 -23.01
C LYS A 276 11.10 13.29 -21.83
N HIS A 277 10.36 13.04 -20.75
CA HIS A 277 10.37 13.86 -19.52
C HIS A 277 11.18 13.25 -18.37
N ASN A 278 12.03 12.26 -18.67
CA ASN A 278 12.89 11.54 -17.73
C ASN A 278 12.13 10.84 -16.58
N ILE A 279 10.93 10.35 -16.87
CA ILE A 279 10.11 9.57 -15.95
C ILE A 279 10.30 8.08 -16.26
N GLN A 280 10.69 7.33 -15.23
CA GLN A 280 10.83 5.88 -15.33
C GLN A 280 9.48 5.20 -15.18
N ILE A 281 9.31 4.02 -15.79
CA ILE A 281 8.07 3.25 -15.77
C ILE A 281 8.25 1.98 -14.95
N ILE A 282 7.33 1.73 -14.04
CA ILE A 282 7.04 0.40 -13.49
C ILE A 282 5.85 -0.12 -14.28
N LEU A 283 6.04 -1.17 -15.08
CA LEU A 283 4.96 -1.79 -15.85
C LEU A 283 4.28 -2.82 -14.95
N ASP A 284 2.99 -2.68 -14.71
CA ASP A 284 2.27 -3.49 -13.74
C ASP A 284 1.16 -4.33 -14.38
N LEU A 285 1.22 -5.65 -14.21
CA LEU A 285 0.11 -6.53 -14.60
C LEU A 285 -1.01 -6.43 -13.55
N HIS A 286 -1.91 -5.49 -13.80
CA HIS A 286 -2.90 -5.08 -12.81
C HIS A 286 -4.14 -5.99 -12.76
N GLY A 287 -4.45 -6.65 -13.87
CA GLY A 287 -5.55 -7.61 -13.98
C GLY A 287 -5.11 -8.91 -14.64
N ALA A 288 -5.24 -10.02 -13.93
CA ALA A 288 -4.96 -11.36 -14.44
C ALA A 288 -6.23 -12.03 -15.03
N PRO A 289 -6.11 -13.02 -15.94
CA PRO A 289 -7.23 -13.84 -16.39
C PRO A 289 -8.04 -14.41 -15.22
N GLY A 290 -9.36 -14.28 -15.26
CA GLY A 290 -10.24 -14.76 -14.18
C GLY A 290 -10.34 -13.85 -12.94
N SER A 291 -9.51 -12.82 -12.83
CA SER A 291 -9.31 -11.96 -11.66
C SER A 291 -8.66 -12.64 -10.46
N GLN A 292 -7.57 -12.04 -9.99
CA GLN A 292 -6.79 -12.46 -8.83
C GLN A 292 -7.36 -11.96 -7.49
N ASN A 293 -8.36 -11.07 -7.52
CA ASN A 293 -8.85 -10.39 -6.32
C ASN A 293 -10.36 -10.11 -6.27
N GLY A 294 -11.09 -10.33 -7.36
CA GLY A 294 -12.51 -10.03 -7.45
C GLY A 294 -12.88 -8.55 -7.29
N LEU A 295 -11.91 -7.63 -7.32
CA LEU A 295 -12.14 -6.20 -7.32
C LEU A 295 -12.34 -5.70 -8.76
N ASP A 296 -13.05 -4.58 -8.92
CA ASP A 296 -13.23 -3.93 -10.22
C ASP A 296 -11.90 -3.49 -10.85
N ASN A 297 -10.91 -3.12 -10.03
CA ASN A 297 -9.55 -2.78 -10.45
C ASN A 297 -8.82 -3.92 -11.18
N SER A 298 -9.22 -5.18 -11.03
CA SER A 298 -8.66 -6.30 -11.81
C SER A 298 -9.28 -6.46 -13.21
N GLY A 299 -10.32 -5.68 -13.50
CA GLY A 299 -11.13 -5.75 -14.71
C GLY A 299 -12.38 -6.62 -14.58
N ILE A 300 -12.46 -7.51 -13.58
CA ILE A 300 -13.63 -8.36 -13.29
C ILE A 300 -13.95 -8.32 -11.80
N ARG A 301 -15.07 -7.69 -11.45
CA ARG A 301 -15.59 -7.67 -10.10
C ARG A 301 -16.32 -8.98 -9.77
N SER A 302 -16.06 -9.52 -8.59
CA SER A 302 -16.79 -10.66 -8.04
C SER A 302 -18.24 -10.30 -7.73
N MET A 303 -19.13 -11.24 -8.03
CA MET A 303 -20.54 -11.19 -7.62
C MET A 303 -20.82 -12.11 -6.43
N ASP A 304 -19.79 -12.80 -5.92
CA ASP A 304 -19.94 -13.64 -4.73
C ASP A 304 -20.16 -12.76 -3.50
N PRO A 305 -21.24 -12.95 -2.73
CA PRO A 305 -21.46 -12.20 -1.49
C PRO A 305 -20.43 -12.55 -0.40
N ASP A 306 -19.74 -13.69 -0.52
CA ASP A 306 -18.65 -14.10 0.37
C ASP A 306 -17.32 -13.54 -0.13
N ALA A 307 -16.83 -12.50 0.54
CA ALA A 307 -15.56 -11.88 0.22
C ALA A 307 -14.37 -12.84 0.37
N GLU A 308 -14.48 -13.94 1.12
CA GLU A 308 -13.40 -14.93 1.22
C GLU A 308 -13.13 -15.65 -0.12
N ARG A 309 -14.13 -15.68 -1.01
CA ARG A 309 -14.07 -16.35 -2.32
C ARG A 309 -13.68 -15.43 -3.47
N TRP A 310 -13.42 -14.16 -3.19
CA TRP A 310 -13.00 -13.25 -4.23
C TRP A 310 -11.60 -13.65 -4.73
N GLY A 311 -11.44 -13.71 -6.06
CA GLY A 311 -10.21 -14.22 -6.68
C GLY A 311 -10.14 -15.75 -6.87
N ASP A 312 -11.11 -16.53 -6.35
CA ASP A 312 -11.13 -18.00 -6.45
C ASP A 312 -10.92 -18.51 -7.88
N ASN A 313 -11.45 -17.79 -8.88
CA ASN A 313 -11.27 -18.11 -10.29
C ASN A 313 -9.79 -18.27 -10.64
N TRP A 314 -8.93 -17.33 -10.27
CA TRP A 314 -7.49 -17.40 -10.55
C TRP A 314 -6.78 -18.39 -9.61
N PHE A 315 -7.11 -18.38 -8.32
CA PHE A 315 -6.47 -19.25 -7.32
C PHE A 315 -6.69 -20.74 -7.60
N PHE A 316 -7.86 -21.14 -8.13
CA PHE A 316 -8.19 -22.54 -8.38
C PHE A 316 -8.09 -22.98 -9.84
N SER A 317 -7.79 -22.07 -10.77
CA SER A 317 -7.59 -22.40 -12.19
C SER A 317 -6.11 -22.42 -12.57
N GLU A 318 -5.59 -23.61 -12.86
CA GLU A 318 -4.24 -23.77 -13.41
C GLU A 318 -4.09 -23.05 -14.75
N ASP A 319 -5.09 -23.18 -15.63
CA ASP A 319 -5.12 -22.49 -16.92
C ASP A 319 -4.97 -20.97 -16.78
N PHE A 320 -5.67 -20.33 -15.84
CA PHE A 320 -5.54 -18.89 -15.64
C PHE A 320 -4.17 -18.49 -15.10
N ARG A 321 -3.56 -19.30 -14.24
CA ARG A 321 -2.18 -19.07 -13.78
C ARG A 321 -1.18 -19.21 -14.92
N GLU A 322 -1.31 -20.24 -15.75
CA GLU A 322 -0.47 -20.42 -16.94
C GLU A 322 -0.62 -19.26 -17.93
N MET A 323 -1.85 -18.81 -18.20
CA MET A 323 -2.12 -17.63 -19.02
C MET A 323 -1.50 -16.36 -18.45
N THR A 324 -1.49 -16.22 -17.12
CA THR A 324 -0.82 -15.11 -16.43
C THR A 324 0.70 -15.15 -16.66
N VAL A 325 1.32 -16.33 -16.51
CA VAL A 325 2.76 -16.52 -16.80
C VAL A 325 3.08 -16.24 -18.27
N MET A 326 2.24 -16.70 -19.21
CA MET A 326 2.40 -16.41 -20.64
C MET A 326 2.33 -14.90 -20.94
N THR A 327 1.39 -14.20 -20.31
CA THR A 327 1.26 -12.74 -20.40
C THR A 327 2.54 -12.06 -19.94
N LEU A 328 3.09 -12.44 -18.78
CA LEU A 328 4.32 -11.88 -18.23
C LEU A 328 5.56 -12.14 -19.11
N LYS A 329 5.64 -13.30 -19.76
CA LYS A 329 6.68 -13.60 -20.76
C LYS A 329 6.60 -12.63 -21.93
N THR A 330 5.39 -12.39 -22.45
CA THR A 330 5.17 -11.43 -23.55
C THR A 330 5.47 -10.00 -23.12
N MET A 331 5.07 -9.58 -21.92
CA MET A 331 5.46 -8.28 -21.35
C MET A 331 6.99 -8.14 -21.26
N THR A 332 7.71 -9.22 -20.92
CA THR A 332 9.18 -9.23 -20.90
C THR A 332 9.78 -9.07 -22.30
N HIS A 333 9.22 -9.74 -23.31
CA HIS A 333 9.62 -9.54 -24.70
C HIS A 333 9.32 -8.12 -25.18
N TYR A 334 8.18 -7.56 -24.81
CA TYR A 334 7.80 -6.18 -25.07
C TYR A 334 8.81 -5.18 -24.46
N ILE A 335 9.20 -5.36 -23.20
CA ILE A 335 10.24 -4.53 -22.55
C ILE A 335 11.58 -4.63 -23.31
N ASN A 336 11.98 -5.83 -23.72
CA ASN A 336 13.19 -6.02 -24.53
C ASN A 336 13.08 -5.33 -25.91
N MET A 337 11.89 -5.32 -26.52
CA MET A 337 11.62 -4.61 -27.78
C MET A 337 11.72 -3.09 -27.59
N LEU A 338 11.09 -2.53 -26.55
CA LEU A 338 11.19 -1.11 -26.23
C LEU A 338 12.64 -0.66 -26.04
N ASN A 339 13.42 -1.44 -25.27
CA ASN A 339 14.84 -1.20 -25.06
C ASN A 339 15.64 -1.17 -26.38
N LYS A 340 15.39 -2.12 -27.30
CA LYS A 340 16.03 -2.15 -28.62
C LYS A 340 15.67 -0.93 -29.48
N ASN A 341 14.47 -0.38 -29.30
CA ASN A 341 13.99 0.82 -29.98
C ASN A 341 14.34 2.13 -29.24
N GLY A 342 15.19 2.08 -28.20
CA GLY A 342 15.67 3.27 -27.49
C GLY A 342 14.79 3.75 -26.33
N LEU A 343 13.59 3.17 -26.14
CA LEU A 343 12.71 3.46 -25.01
C LEU A 343 13.09 2.63 -23.78
N SER A 344 14.22 2.99 -23.15
CA SER A 344 14.79 2.22 -22.05
C SER A 344 14.38 2.67 -20.64
N ASN A 345 13.22 3.31 -20.49
CA ASN A 345 12.73 3.84 -19.20
C ASN A 345 11.83 2.87 -18.43
N VAL A 346 11.48 1.67 -18.95
CA VAL A 346 10.81 0.65 -18.13
C VAL A 346 11.85 0.00 -17.22
N ILE A 347 11.80 0.32 -15.92
CA ILE A 347 12.81 -0.06 -14.94
C ILE A 347 12.45 -1.29 -14.11
N MET A 348 11.16 -1.62 -14.00
CA MET A 348 10.65 -2.78 -13.27
C MET A 348 9.41 -3.35 -13.96
N LEU A 349 9.21 -4.65 -13.83
CA LEU A 349 7.96 -5.35 -14.17
C LEU A 349 7.34 -5.90 -12.88
N GLU A 350 6.11 -5.49 -12.58
CA GLU A 350 5.32 -6.07 -11.50
C GLU A 350 4.53 -7.26 -12.01
N LEU A 351 4.63 -8.39 -11.28
CA LEU A 351 4.08 -9.65 -11.76
C LEU A 351 2.57 -9.73 -11.67
N MET A 352 1.98 -9.15 -10.62
CA MET A 352 0.55 -9.19 -10.37
C MET A 352 0.20 -8.21 -9.26
N ASN A 353 -0.77 -7.34 -9.53
CA ASN A 353 -1.34 -6.44 -8.54
C ASN A 353 -2.25 -7.19 -7.55
N GLU A 354 -2.10 -6.91 -6.25
CA GLU A 354 -3.05 -7.26 -5.18
C GLU A 354 -3.71 -8.66 -5.24
N PRO A 355 -2.97 -9.78 -5.27
CA PRO A 355 -3.59 -11.09 -5.12
C PRO A 355 -4.38 -11.16 -3.80
N TRP A 356 -5.59 -11.72 -3.82
CA TRP A 356 -6.53 -11.55 -2.72
C TRP A 356 -6.01 -12.03 -1.34
N VAL A 357 -6.36 -11.26 -0.30
CA VAL A 357 -5.93 -11.48 1.09
C VAL A 357 -6.39 -12.83 1.67
N PHE A 358 -7.46 -13.43 1.16
CA PHE A 358 -7.95 -14.74 1.63
C PHE A 358 -7.42 -15.92 0.82
N GLY A 359 -6.75 -15.67 -0.31
CA GLY A 359 -6.16 -16.72 -1.13
C GLY A 359 -4.94 -17.38 -0.47
N ASP A 360 -4.64 -18.62 -0.87
CA ASP A 360 -3.52 -19.39 -0.35
C ASP A 360 -2.16 -18.80 -0.78
N MET A 361 -1.38 -18.33 0.20
CA MET A 361 -0.06 -17.73 -0.03
C MET A 361 0.96 -18.67 -0.66
N SER A 362 0.79 -19.99 -0.53
CA SER A 362 1.62 -20.96 -1.22
C SER A 362 1.41 -20.93 -2.74
N VAL A 363 0.17 -20.72 -3.19
CA VAL A 363 -0.17 -20.57 -4.61
C VAL A 363 0.43 -19.29 -5.17
N VAL A 364 0.33 -18.17 -4.44
CA VAL A 364 0.94 -16.89 -4.85
C VAL A 364 2.47 -17.02 -4.94
N ARG A 365 3.10 -17.65 -3.94
CA ARG A 365 4.54 -17.91 -3.94
C ARG A 365 4.96 -18.74 -5.15
N ASP A 366 4.28 -19.87 -5.40
CA ASP A 366 4.64 -20.79 -6.47
C ASP A 366 4.45 -20.14 -7.85
N PHE A 367 3.37 -19.38 -8.03
CA PHE A 367 3.19 -18.52 -9.21
C PHE A 367 4.35 -17.54 -9.40
N TYR A 368 4.80 -16.84 -8.35
CA TYR A 368 5.96 -15.94 -8.47
C TYR A 368 7.24 -16.70 -8.83
N VAL A 369 7.47 -17.90 -8.29
CA VAL A 369 8.63 -18.73 -8.65
C VAL A 369 8.58 -19.10 -10.13
N ASP A 370 7.43 -19.55 -10.63
CA ASP A 370 7.24 -19.96 -12.02
C ASP A 370 7.39 -18.76 -12.97
N ALA A 371 6.72 -17.65 -12.67
CA ALA A 371 6.80 -16.41 -13.44
C ALA A 371 8.24 -15.88 -13.51
N VAL A 372 8.94 -15.78 -12.38
CA VAL A 372 10.34 -15.31 -12.36
C VAL A 372 11.23 -16.28 -13.14
N THR A 373 11.04 -17.60 -12.99
CA THR A 373 11.82 -18.61 -13.72
C THR A 373 11.68 -18.43 -15.23
N GLU A 374 10.46 -18.23 -15.73
CA GLU A 374 10.20 -18.01 -17.15
C GLU A 374 10.73 -16.65 -17.64
N ILE A 375 10.54 -15.58 -16.88
CA ILE A 375 11.06 -14.25 -17.20
C ILE A 375 12.58 -14.27 -17.30
N ARG A 376 13.27 -14.96 -16.39
CA ARG A 376 14.74 -15.04 -16.36
C ARG A 376 15.31 -15.79 -17.57
N LYS A 377 14.55 -16.67 -18.24
CA LYS A 377 14.94 -17.28 -19.53
C LYS A 377 14.99 -16.25 -20.67
N ILE A 378 14.24 -15.15 -20.56
CA ILE A 378 14.12 -14.10 -21.59
C ILE A 378 14.99 -12.89 -21.23
N ASN A 379 14.96 -12.46 -19.97
CA ASN A 379 15.75 -11.37 -19.43
C ASN A 379 16.20 -11.68 -17.99
N ASN A 380 17.46 -12.07 -17.85
CA ASN A 380 18.04 -12.49 -16.59
C ASN A 380 18.37 -11.32 -15.62
N THR A 381 18.27 -10.06 -16.05
CA THR A 381 18.61 -8.88 -15.25
C THR A 381 17.44 -7.95 -14.95
N LEU A 382 16.28 -8.16 -15.59
CA LEU A 382 15.09 -7.32 -15.41
C LEU A 382 14.70 -7.26 -13.92
N PRO A 383 14.66 -6.07 -13.30
CA PRO A 383 14.07 -5.90 -11.97
C PRO A 383 12.61 -6.34 -11.97
N ILE A 384 12.26 -7.22 -11.03
CA ILE A 384 10.90 -7.74 -10.86
C ILE A 384 10.36 -7.27 -9.53
N LEU A 385 9.11 -6.82 -9.56
CA LEU A 385 8.35 -6.41 -8.39
C LEU A 385 7.26 -7.45 -8.12
N VAL A 386 7.09 -7.83 -6.86
CA VAL A 386 6.04 -8.74 -6.40
C VAL A 386 5.17 -8.04 -5.38
N CYS A 387 3.84 -8.14 -5.50
CA CYS A 387 2.91 -7.59 -4.52
C CYS A 387 2.89 -8.46 -3.25
N ASP A 388 2.74 -7.83 -2.09
CA ASP A 388 2.68 -8.49 -0.79
C ASP A 388 1.39 -9.26 -0.50
N ALA A 389 0.42 -9.22 -1.42
CA ALA A 389 -0.88 -9.90 -1.28
C ALA A 389 -1.56 -9.60 0.08
N PHE A 390 -1.46 -8.34 0.52
CA PHE A 390 -2.00 -7.82 1.78
C PHE A 390 -1.40 -8.41 3.05
N ARG A 391 -0.30 -9.18 2.94
CA ARG A 391 0.33 -9.95 4.03
C ARG A 391 1.83 -9.74 4.08
N HIS A 392 2.24 -8.50 4.34
CA HIS A 392 3.65 -8.10 4.40
C HIS A 392 4.52 -9.03 5.27
N ASP A 393 4.07 -9.37 6.48
CA ASP A 393 4.87 -10.15 7.43
C ASP A 393 5.09 -11.61 6.99
N GLU A 394 4.18 -12.16 6.17
CA GLU A 394 4.23 -13.57 5.76
C GLU A 394 5.37 -13.85 4.75
N TRP A 395 5.65 -12.87 3.89
CA TRP A 395 6.73 -12.97 2.89
C TRP A 395 8.11 -13.11 3.52
N HIS A 396 8.29 -12.66 4.77
CA HIS A 396 9.56 -12.86 5.46
C HIS A 396 9.94 -14.35 5.49
N TRP A 397 8.96 -15.18 5.86
CA TRP A 397 9.09 -16.63 6.06
C TRP A 397 9.13 -17.38 4.72
N LEU A 398 8.29 -16.97 3.77
CA LEU A 398 8.14 -17.65 2.48
C LEU A 398 9.40 -17.52 1.61
N LEU A 399 10.12 -16.40 1.69
CA LEU A 399 11.25 -16.11 0.82
C LEU A 399 12.59 -16.64 1.36
N ARG A 400 12.77 -16.75 2.69
CA ARG A 400 14.07 -17.08 3.30
C ARG A 400 14.47 -18.56 3.29
N ARG A 401 13.54 -19.49 3.08
CA ARG A 401 13.82 -20.92 3.35
C ARG A 401 13.46 -21.92 2.26
N ARG A 402 12.84 -21.51 1.15
CA ARG A 402 12.43 -22.42 0.07
C ARG A 402 13.04 -22.12 -1.30
N GLY A 403 14.26 -21.59 -1.35
CA GLY A 403 14.97 -21.48 -2.63
C GLY A 403 14.43 -20.39 -3.56
N PHE A 404 13.72 -19.38 -3.02
CA PHE A 404 13.48 -18.11 -3.71
C PHE A 404 14.81 -17.35 -3.82
N SER A 405 15.70 -17.87 -4.67
CA SER A 405 17.10 -17.49 -4.83
C SER A 405 17.29 -16.59 -6.04
N PHE A 406 16.27 -15.78 -6.33
CA PHE A 406 16.28 -14.87 -7.46
C PHE A 406 16.89 -13.53 -7.07
N GLU A 407 17.78 -13.04 -7.93
CA GLU A 407 18.30 -11.68 -7.82
C GLU A 407 17.35 -10.67 -8.46
N ASN A 408 17.52 -9.39 -8.10
CA ASN A 408 16.72 -8.26 -8.60
C ASN A 408 15.21 -8.44 -8.40
N ILE A 409 14.80 -8.97 -7.25
CA ILE A 409 13.40 -9.00 -6.81
C ILE A 409 13.18 -7.94 -5.73
N TYR A 410 12.06 -7.24 -5.85
CA TYR A 410 11.61 -6.17 -4.97
C TYR A 410 10.16 -6.44 -4.55
N MET A 411 9.73 -5.87 -3.43
CA MET A 411 8.37 -6.01 -2.92
C MET A 411 7.57 -4.73 -3.12
N ASP A 412 6.31 -4.85 -3.51
CA ASP A 412 5.30 -3.81 -3.46
C ASP A 412 4.38 -4.03 -2.26
N THR A 413 4.01 -2.94 -1.58
CA THR A 413 3.01 -2.92 -0.52
C THR A 413 2.13 -1.69 -0.66
N HIS A 414 0.84 -1.88 -0.39
CA HIS A 414 -0.18 -0.85 -0.54
C HIS A 414 -0.67 -0.41 0.84
N LEU A 415 -0.55 0.87 1.14
CA LEU A 415 -0.84 1.41 2.47
C LEU A 415 -1.92 2.49 2.38
N TYR A 416 -3.13 2.11 2.76
CA TYR A 416 -4.30 2.99 2.77
C TYR A 416 -4.87 3.14 4.17
N HIS A 417 -5.54 4.28 4.40
CA HIS A 417 -6.27 4.60 5.62
C HIS A 417 -7.75 4.84 5.32
N ALA A 418 -8.34 4.09 4.38
CA ALA A 418 -9.67 4.37 3.85
C ALA A 418 -10.60 3.15 3.78
N PHE A 419 -10.14 1.95 4.13
CA PHE A 419 -10.87 0.72 3.78
C PHE A 419 -11.22 -0.18 4.97
N ASN A 420 -10.79 0.16 6.19
CA ASN A 420 -11.24 -0.53 7.40
C ASN A 420 -12.30 0.30 8.13
N PRO A 421 -13.24 -0.33 8.85
CA PRO A 421 -14.17 0.39 9.72
C PRO A 421 -13.48 1.30 10.73
N SER A 422 -12.32 0.92 11.27
CA SER A 422 -11.50 1.78 12.14
C SER A 422 -10.94 3.00 11.43
N ASP A 423 -10.76 2.90 10.10
CA ASP A 423 -10.23 3.97 9.27
C ASP A 423 -11.32 4.95 8.84
N VAL A 424 -12.58 4.52 8.70
CA VAL A 424 -13.68 5.36 8.18
C VAL A 424 -14.71 5.77 9.23
N ALA A 425 -14.88 5.04 10.33
CA ALA A 425 -15.91 5.34 11.33
C ALA A 425 -15.65 6.67 12.06
N SER A 426 -16.66 7.55 12.06
CA SER A 426 -16.65 8.82 12.79
C SER A 426 -18.04 9.47 12.76
N ASP A 427 -18.54 9.87 13.91
CA ASP A 427 -19.90 10.40 14.05
C ASP A 427 -19.98 11.94 13.90
N ASN A 428 -18.86 12.65 14.02
CA ASN A 428 -18.85 14.11 14.11
C ASN A 428 -17.51 14.74 13.65
N PRO A 429 -17.48 16.08 13.43
CA PRO A 429 -16.29 16.78 12.96
C PRO A 429 -15.09 16.76 13.90
N HIS A 430 -15.32 16.64 15.23
CA HIS A 430 -14.24 16.51 16.20
C HIS A 430 -13.52 15.17 16.00
N ASP A 431 -14.27 14.09 15.86
CA ASP A 431 -13.71 12.74 15.69
C ASP A 431 -13.04 12.57 14.33
N ASP A 432 -13.54 13.22 13.27
CA ASP A 432 -12.86 13.32 11.97
C ASP A 432 -11.44 13.89 12.11
N MET A 433 -11.30 14.99 12.85
CA MET A 433 -10.01 15.65 13.04
C MET A 433 -9.07 14.82 13.92
N MET A 434 -9.59 14.21 14.99
CA MET A 434 -8.82 13.27 15.82
C MET A 434 -8.32 12.07 15.01
N LYS A 435 -9.12 11.59 14.07
CA LYS A 435 -8.73 10.53 13.16
C LYS A 435 -7.62 10.95 12.21
N GLN A 436 -7.69 12.15 11.63
CA GLN A 436 -6.62 12.68 10.79
C GLN A 436 -5.27 12.77 11.54
N ILE A 437 -5.31 13.21 12.80
CA ILE A 437 -4.13 13.24 13.68
C ILE A 437 -3.62 11.81 13.90
N THR A 438 -4.52 10.88 14.23
CA THR A 438 -4.17 9.48 14.49
C THR A 438 -3.56 8.82 13.24
N ALA A 439 -4.13 9.03 12.06
CA ALA A 439 -3.60 8.55 10.79
C ALA A 439 -2.18 9.09 10.51
N SER A 440 -1.94 10.37 10.84
CA SER A 440 -0.62 10.99 10.72
C SER A 440 0.43 10.34 11.62
N ASP A 441 0.06 9.97 12.84
CA ASP A 441 0.94 9.24 13.74
C ASP A 441 1.11 7.77 13.32
N MET A 442 0.04 7.10 12.87
CA MET A 442 0.09 5.73 12.36
C MET A 442 0.97 5.60 11.12
N ALA A 443 0.94 6.58 10.20
CA ALA A 443 1.77 6.61 8.99
C ALA A 443 3.25 6.45 9.32
N CYS A 444 3.71 7.15 10.36
CA CYS A 444 5.08 7.00 10.83
C CYS A 444 5.38 5.52 11.20
N GLY A 445 4.39 4.84 11.79
CA GLY A 445 4.47 3.51 12.41
C GLY A 445 4.69 2.39 11.41
N TYR A 446 4.19 2.56 10.19
CA TYR A 446 4.39 1.61 9.08
C TYR A 446 5.85 1.46 8.66
N GLY A 447 6.75 2.29 9.17
CA GLY A 447 8.17 2.12 8.95
C GLY A 447 8.71 0.75 9.38
N SER A 448 8.08 0.02 10.32
CA SER A 448 8.51 -1.35 10.66
C SER A 448 8.26 -2.35 9.52
N LEU A 449 7.17 -2.18 8.78
CA LEU A 449 6.81 -3.01 7.62
C LEU A 449 7.84 -2.78 6.51
N LEU A 450 8.16 -1.52 6.19
CA LEU A 450 9.02 -1.26 5.02
C LEU A 450 10.50 -1.63 5.24
N ARG A 451 10.97 -1.72 6.48
CA ARG A 451 12.41 -1.76 6.83
C ARG A 451 13.13 -3.02 6.36
N TYR A 452 13.64 -2.99 5.13
CA TYR A 452 14.57 -3.98 4.57
C TYR A 452 15.94 -3.97 5.24
N LYS A 453 16.40 -2.78 5.69
CA LYS A 453 17.70 -2.61 6.38
C LYS A 453 17.88 -3.53 7.60
N THR A 454 16.78 -4.01 8.16
CA THR A 454 16.79 -4.95 9.26
C THR A 454 16.07 -6.23 8.84
N CYS A 455 14.83 -6.21 8.31
CA CYS A 455 14.02 -7.43 8.35
C CYS A 455 13.05 -7.71 7.19
N SER A 456 12.76 -6.80 6.25
CA SER A 456 11.99 -7.19 5.06
C SER A 456 12.79 -8.21 4.22
N SER A 457 12.15 -9.27 3.75
CA SER A 457 12.84 -10.31 2.96
C SER A 457 13.25 -9.84 1.57
N LEU A 458 12.73 -8.69 1.11
CA LEU A 458 13.13 -8.00 -0.12
C LEU A 458 13.12 -6.48 0.09
N PRO A 459 13.88 -5.69 -0.68
CA PRO A 459 13.71 -4.24 -0.63
C PRO A 459 12.29 -3.86 -1.08
N THR A 460 11.64 -2.99 -0.32
CA THR A 460 10.20 -2.71 -0.46
C THR A 460 9.95 -1.26 -0.90
N MET A 461 9.03 -1.06 -1.84
CA MET A 461 8.43 0.23 -2.17
C MET A 461 6.97 0.26 -1.69
N THR A 462 6.44 1.46 -1.48
CA THR A 462 4.99 1.66 -1.30
C THR A 462 4.39 2.06 -2.65
N GLY A 463 3.93 1.10 -3.43
CA GLY A 463 3.44 1.30 -4.81
C GLY A 463 2.05 1.90 -4.89
N GLU A 464 1.30 1.86 -3.79
CA GLU A 464 0.02 2.55 -3.67
C GLU A 464 -0.21 3.11 -2.26
N TRP A 465 -0.70 4.35 -2.22
CA TRP A 465 -1.12 5.07 -1.02
C TRP A 465 -1.87 6.35 -1.44
N SER A 466 -2.64 6.93 -0.53
CA SER A 466 -3.36 8.19 -0.76
C SER A 466 -3.37 9.09 0.49
N LEU A 467 -4.07 10.23 0.43
CA LEU A 467 -4.30 11.10 1.59
C LEU A 467 -5.66 10.87 2.25
N ALA A 468 -6.42 9.89 1.76
CA ALA A 468 -7.78 9.66 2.21
C ALA A 468 -7.79 8.97 3.57
N ILE A 469 -8.63 9.51 4.45
CA ILE A 469 -9.03 8.90 5.73
C ILE A 469 -10.53 8.57 5.75
N ASP A 470 -11.09 8.40 4.55
CA ASP A 470 -12.50 8.17 4.23
C ASP A 470 -12.63 7.41 2.91
N ASP A 471 -13.78 6.78 2.72
CA ASP A 471 -14.18 6.11 1.49
C ASP A 471 -15.27 6.88 0.71
N CYS A 472 -15.30 8.21 0.85
CA CYS A 472 -16.41 9.02 0.37
C CYS A 472 -16.42 9.31 -1.13
N MET A 473 -15.30 9.05 -1.83
CA MET A 473 -15.26 9.14 -3.29
C MET A 473 -16.35 8.26 -3.89
N LYS A 474 -17.17 8.85 -4.76
CA LYS A 474 -18.22 8.12 -5.47
C LYS A 474 -17.66 6.88 -6.17
N PHE A 475 -18.30 5.73 -5.95
CA PHE A 475 -17.96 4.42 -6.54
C PHE A 475 -16.63 3.80 -6.07
N LEU A 476 -15.92 4.39 -5.11
CA LEU A 476 -14.60 3.89 -4.66
C LEU A 476 -14.65 2.43 -4.20
N THR A 477 -15.78 2.03 -3.63
CA THR A 477 -16.01 0.68 -3.09
C THR A 477 -16.58 -0.26 -4.17
N GLY A 478 -16.55 0.20 -5.43
CA GLY A 478 -17.02 -0.37 -6.70
C GLY A 478 -18.52 -0.69 -6.81
N SER A 479 -19.35 -0.06 -5.98
CA SER A 479 -20.78 0.01 -6.26
C SER A 479 -21.00 1.06 -7.34
N THR A 480 -21.58 0.70 -8.49
CA THR A 480 -22.02 1.69 -9.50
C THR A 480 -23.41 2.24 -9.23
N SER A 481 -24.08 1.72 -8.19
CA SER A 481 -25.22 2.38 -7.56
C SER A 481 -24.72 3.50 -6.65
N SER A 482 -25.45 4.60 -6.55
CA SER A 482 -25.10 5.74 -5.68
C SER A 482 -25.05 5.42 -4.18
N ALA A 483 -25.40 4.18 -3.79
CA ALA A 483 -25.14 3.65 -2.47
C ALA A 483 -23.74 3.02 -2.45
N ASN A 484 -22.79 3.71 -1.82
CA ASN A 484 -21.53 3.10 -1.39
C ASN A 484 -21.88 1.80 -0.64
N GLN A 485 -21.20 0.70 -0.97
CA GLN A 485 -21.52 -0.61 -0.39
C GLN A 485 -21.16 -0.69 1.09
N PHE A 486 -20.33 0.23 1.59
CA PHE A 486 -20.16 0.44 3.01
C PHE A 486 -21.23 1.39 3.55
N THR A 487 -21.73 1.06 4.74
CA THR A 487 -22.55 1.98 5.51
C THR A 487 -21.71 3.24 5.75
N ASP A 488 -22.20 4.41 5.32
CA ASP A 488 -21.62 5.68 5.75
C ASP A 488 -21.65 5.70 7.29
N PHE A 489 -20.49 5.47 7.90
CA PHE A 489 -20.30 5.49 9.35
C PHE A 489 -20.25 6.93 9.90
N GLY A 490 -20.81 7.90 9.17
CA GLY A 490 -21.02 9.28 9.59
C GLY A 490 -20.06 10.29 8.95
N GLN A 491 -19.02 9.83 8.23
CA GLN A 491 -17.95 10.69 7.73
C GLN A 491 -18.34 11.56 6.55
N CYS A 492 -19.09 11.00 5.58
CA CYS A 492 -19.27 11.67 4.29
C CYS A 492 -20.18 12.90 4.39
N LYS A 493 -20.97 12.98 5.47
CA LYS A 493 -21.84 14.13 5.79
C LYS A 493 -21.04 15.37 6.19
N ASN A 494 -19.85 15.18 6.76
CA ASN A 494 -19.06 16.25 7.38
C ASN A 494 -17.93 16.76 6.46
N LEU A 495 -17.81 16.28 5.22
CA LEU A 495 -16.68 16.61 4.32
C LEU A 495 -16.53 18.12 4.08
N LYS A 496 -17.63 18.88 4.03
CA LYS A 496 -17.59 20.34 3.85
C LYS A 496 -16.89 21.06 4.99
N GLU A 497 -16.92 20.48 6.19
CA GLU A 497 -16.28 21.03 7.39
C GLU A 497 -14.76 20.82 7.38
N ARG A 498 -14.25 20.00 6.46
CA ARG A 498 -12.83 19.77 6.26
C ARG A 498 -12.14 20.83 5.39
N ASN A 499 -12.88 21.80 4.87
CA ASN A 499 -12.32 22.87 4.05
C ASN A 499 -11.85 24.06 4.91
N THR A 500 -10.85 23.84 5.77
CA THR A 500 -10.25 24.87 6.63
C THR A 500 -8.73 24.85 6.57
N PRO A 501 -8.04 25.97 6.86
CA PRO A 501 -6.57 26.01 6.89
C PRO A 501 -5.94 24.98 7.84
N GLN A 502 -6.65 24.64 8.93
CA GLN A 502 -6.22 23.64 9.89
C GLN A 502 -6.24 22.22 9.29
N TRP A 503 -7.30 21.87 8.57
CA TRP A 503 -7.38 20.62 7.83
C TRP A 503 -6.32 20.53 6.74
N THR A 504 -6.11 21.61 5.97
CA THR A 504 -5.01 21.68 4.99
C THR A 504 -3.65 21.41 5.64
N ALA A 505 -3.39 21.99 6.81
CA ALA A 505 -2.14 21.78 7.55
C ALA A 505 -1.98 20.32 8.03
N LEU A 506 -3.06 19.71 8.54
CA LEU A 506 -3.05 18.30 8.99
C LEU A 506 -2.87 17.32 7.83
N ILE A 507 -3.54 17.53 6.69
CA ILE A 507 -3.38 16.69 5.49
C ILE A 507 -1.95 16.82 4.93
N LYS A 508 -1.39 18.04 4.93
CA LYS A 508 0.00 18.28 4.54
C LYS A 508 1.00 17.58 5.48
N ASP A 509 0.76 17.60 6.79
CA ASP A 509 1.57 16.84 7.76
C ASP A 509 1.50 15.34 7.50
N PHE A 510 0.30 14.81 7.28
CA PHE A 510 0.09 13.41 6.94
C PHE A 510 0.85 13.00 5.68
N ALA A 511 0.73 13.80 4.61
CA ALA A 511 1.46 13.59 3.35
C ALA A 511 2.98 13.62 3.54
N ALA A 512 3.49 14.50 4.40
CA ALA A 512 4.92 14.58 4.71
C ALA A 512 5.39 13.36 5.50
N ARG A 513 4.62 12.91 6.50
CA ARG A 513 4.96 11.76 7.36
C ARG A 513 4.94 10.44 6.62
N GLN A 514 3.94 10.21 5.76
CA GLN A 514 3.91 9.04 4.88
C GLN A 514 5.19 8.97 4.01
N ARG A 515 5.52 10.06 3.30
CA ARG A 515 6.75 10.13 2.49
C ARG A 515 8.04 10.01 3.31
N ALA A 516 8.07 10.59 4.51
CA ALA A 516 9.22 10.47 5.43
C ALA A 516 9.56 9.01 5.76
N VAL A 517 8.55 8.15 5.79
CA VAL A 517 8.69 6.72 6.02
C VAL A 517 9.07 6.01 4.74
N PHE A 518 8.35 6.27 3.65
CA PHE A 518 8.53 5.53 2.39
C PHE A 518 9.90 5.81 1.75
N GLU A 519 10.42 7.04 1.84
CA GLU A 519 11.73 7.42 1.31
C GLU A 519 12.93 6.87 2.10
N LYS A 520 12.70 6.25 3.26
CA LYS A 520 13.75 5.51 3.99
C LYS A 520 14.11 4.20 3.29
N GLU A 521 13.22 3.68 2.46
CA GLU A 521 13.38 2.44 1.68
C GLU A 521 13.39 2.76 0.18
N LEU A 522 12.72 1.98 -0.68
CA LEU A 522 12.78 2.22 -2.14
C LEU A 522 12.09 3.53 -2.55
N GLY A 523 11.12 4.01 -1.78
CA GLY A 523 10.30 5.17 -2.09
C GLY A 523 8.83 4.83 -2.23
N TRP A 524 8.10 5.64 -2.97
CA TRP A 524 6.65 5.63 -3.00
C TRP A 524 6.08 5.94 -4.38
N VAL A 525 4.85 5.49 -4.64
CA VAL A 525 4.06 5.81 -5.83
C VAL A 525 2.62 6.11 -5.40
N PHE A 526 2.17 7.36 -5.57
CA PHE A 526 0.86 7.83 -5.11
C PHE A 526 -0.27 7.30 -6.01
N TRP A 527 -1.36 6.81 -5.43
CA TRP A 527 -2.55 6.39 -6.15
C TRP A 527 -3.61 7.51 -6.11
N THR A 528 -3.81 8.27 -7.19
CA THR A 528 -3.26 8.21 -8.57
C THR A 528 -2.84 9.60 -9.05
N TRP A 529 -2.25 9.76 -10.25
CA TRP A 529 -1.89 11.09 -10.78
C TRP A 529 -3.11 12.02 -10.91
N LYS A 530 -4.18 11.50 -11.50
CA LYS A 530 -5.43 12.22 -11.70
C LYS A 530 -6.64 11.30 -11.84
N VAL A 531 -7.80 11.90 -11.65
CA VAL A 531 -9.12 11.31 -11.90
C VAL A 531 -9.78 12.04 -13.09
N ASP A 532 -10.84 11.47 -13.65
CA ASP A 532 -11.56 12.10 -14.76
C ASP A 532 -12.31 13.38 -14.35
N LYS A 533 -12.87 14.06 -15.35
CA LYS A 533 -13.58 15.32 -15.15
C LYS A 533 -14.80 15.18 -14.21
N GLU A 534 -15.48 14.05 -14.23
CA GLU A 534 -16.65 13.83 -13.39
C GLU A 534 -16.24 13.50 -11.94
N ALA A 535 -15.22 12.65 -11.74
CA ALA A 535 -14.64 12.37 -10.44
C ALA A 535 -14.00 13.61 -9.79
N SER A 536 -13.39 14.49 -10.59
CA SER A 536 -12.75 15.72 -10.08
C SER A 536 -13.70 16.69 -9.38
N LYS A 537 -15.03 16.50 -9.53
CA LYS A 537 -16.05 17.31 -8.85
C LYS A 537 -16.30 16.86 -7.41
N ASP A 538 -15.83 15.67 -7.04
CA ASP A 538 -15.95 15.14 -5.68
C ASP A 538 -15.04 15.92 -4.72
N ILE A 539 -15.54 16.24 -3.53
CA ILE A 539 -14.79 16.97 -2.50
C ILE A 539 -13.60 16.16 -1.99
N SER A 540 -13.66 14.83 -2.04
CA SER A 540 -12.57 13.94 -1.66
C SER A 540 -11.56 13.73 -2.80
N ALA A 541 -11.79 14.23 -4.01
CA ALA A 541 -10.90 13.99 -5.16
C ALA A 541 -9.44 14.43 -4.92
N PRO A 542 -9.13 15.58 -4.27
CA PRO A 542 -7.75 15.94 -3.92
C PRO A 542 -7.04 14.96 -2.97
N LEU A 543 -7.77 14.06 -2.30
CA LEU A 543 -7.17 13.02 -1.45
C LEU A 543 -6.67 11.82 -2.25
N TRP A 544 -7.15 11.67 -3.49
CA TRP A 544 -6.88 10.54 -4.40
C TRP A 544 -6.23 10.96 -5.72
N SER A 545 -6.13 12.26 -6.02
CA SER A 545 -5.51 12.81 -7.22
C SER A 545 -4.28 13.62 -6.83
N TYR A 546 -3.09 13.15 -7.19
CA TYR A 546 -1.83 13.82 -6.86
C TYR A 546 -1.77 15.24 -7.44
N SER A 547 -2.19 15.41 -8.69
CA SER A 547 -2.23 16.71 -9.35
C SER A 547 -3.11 17.71 -8.58
N MET A 548 -4.30 17.28 -8.16
CA MET A 548 -5.21 18.11 -7.35
C MET A 548 -4.70 18.31 -5.92
N ALA A 549 -3.99 17.33 -5.35
CA ALA A 549 -3.37 17.45 -4.03
C ALA A 549 -2.28 18.52 -4.00
N VAL A 550 -1.50 18.67 -5.09
CA VAL A 550 -0.55 19.78 -5.26
C VAL A 550 -1.29 21.11 -5.37
N GLU A 551 -2.37 21.19 -6.17
CA GLU A 551 -3.18 22.41 -6.30
C GLU A 551 -3.85 22.84 -4.98
N ALA A 552 -4.28 21.86 -4.17
CA ALA A 552 -4.83 22.08 -2.84
C ALA A 552 -3.77 22.43 -1.77
N GLY A 553 -2.48 22.39 -2.12
CA GLY A 553 -1.37 22.71 -1.22
C GLY A 553 -0.99 21.60 -0.24
N TYR A 554 -1.46 20.37 -0.46
CA TYR A 554 -1.13 19.20 0.36
C TYR A 554 0.29 18.67 0.06
N PHE A 555 0.75 18.87 -1.16
CA PHE A 555 2.14 18.62 -1.59
C PHE A 555 2.81 19.92 -2.06
N PRO A 556 4.16 20.01 -2.02
CA PRO A 556 4.86 21.07 -2.72
C PRO A 556 4.71 20.92 -4.24
N ASP A 557 4.78 22.03 -4.96
CA ASP A 557 4.82 22.06 -6.43
C ASP A 557 6.20 21.68 -7.01
N ASN A 558 7.16 21.34 -6.15
CA ASN A 558 8.43 20.71 -6.50
C ASN A 558 9.02 19.96 -5.30
N LEU A 559 9.03 18.63 -5.38
CA LEU A 559 9.59 17.75 -4.34
C LEU A 559 11.11 17.90 -4.15
N ASN A 560 11.82 18.55 -5.08
CA ASN A 560 13.25 18.78 -4.96
C ASN A 560 13.60 20.05 -4.16
N THR A 561 12.63 20.93 -3.90
CA THR A 561 12.82 22.17 -3.11
C THR A 561 12.35 22.04 -1.68
N GLU A 562 11.72 20.92 -1.33
CA GLU A 562 11.25 20.66 0.01
C GLU A 562 12.41 20.45 0.99
N ALA A 563 12.26 20.94 2.22
CA ALA A 563 13.16 20.59 3.31
C ALA A 563 13.18 19.07 3.51
N ASP A 564 14.21 18.54 4.18
CA ASP A 564 14.42 17.10 4.36
C ASP A 564 13.19 16.36 4.90
N VAL A 565 12.40 15.78 3.98
CA VAL A 565 11.12 15.12 4.29
C VAL A 565 11.32 13.91 5.21
N THR A 566 12.53 13.33 5.26
CA THR A 566 12.82 12.18 6.14
C THR A 566 12.67 12.52 7.63
N LYS A 567 12.64 13.82 7.96
CA LYS A 567 12.37 14.36 9.28
C LYS A 567 10.89 14.60 9.59
N GLY A 568 9.96 14.31 8.68
CA GLY A 568 8.52 14.53 8.90
C GLY A 568 8.01 13.83 10.17
N CYS A 569 8.56 12.66 10.49
CA CYS A 569 8.23 11.92 11.72
C CYS A 569 9.13 12.24 12.93
N ASP A 570 10.10 13.16 12.81
CA ASP A 570 10.94 13.65 13.94
C ASP A 570 10.28 14.82 14.69
N HIS A 571 9.26 15.45 14.10
CA HIS A 571 8.57 16.60 14.66
C HIS A 571 7.06 16.30 14.69
N PRO A 572 6.51 15.72 15.77
CA PRO A 572 5.07 15.52 15.86
C PRO A 572 4.35 16.88 15.80
N VAL A 573 3.16 16.90 15.21
CA VAL A 573 2.28 18.06 15.23
C VAL A 573 2.07 18.47 16.68
N ASP A 574 2.33 19.74 16.95
CA ASP A 574 2.06 20.34 18.24
C ASP A 574 0.54 20.45 18.41
N LEU A 575 -0.07 19.42 19.00
CA LEU A 575 -1.50 19.32 19.22
C LEU A 575 -2.05 20.46 20.09
N THR A 576 -1.18 21.17 20.83
CA THR A 576 -1.60 22.36 21.60
C THR A 576 -1.98 23.55 20.72
N LYS A 577 -1.58 23.53 19.44
CA LYS A 577 -1.94 24.53 18.44
C LYS A 577 -3.13 24.12 17.57
N VAL A 578 -3.61 22.89 17.73
CA VAL A 578 -4.78 22.36 17.05
C VAL A 578 -6.01 22.72 17.88
N VAL A 579 -6.90 23.53 17.32
CA VAL A 579 -8.19 23.83 17.94
C VAL A 579 -9.16 22.73 17.52
N LEU A 580 -9.46 21.80 18.43
CA LEU A 580 -10.46 20.78 18.16
C LEU A 580 -11.87 21.41 18.21
N PRO A 581 -12.81 21.00 17.32
CA PRO A 581 -14.22 21.35 17.46
C PRO A 581 -14.71 20.88 18.82
N PRO A 582 -15.72 21.52 19.44
CA PRO A 582 -16.24 21.04 20.71
C PRO A 582 -16.70 19.58 20.57
N PRO A 583 -16.35 18.68 21.51
CA PRO A 583 -16.86 17.32 21.48
C PRO A 583 -18.39 17.37 21.58
N VAL A 584 -19.07 16.56 20.77
CA VAL A 584 -20.52 16.47 20.82
C VAL A 584 -20.88 15.68 22.07
N THR A 585 -21.38 16.37 23.11
CA THR A 585 -21.98 15.70 24.27
C THR A 585 -23.35 15.17 23.85
N ASN A 586 -23.48 13.84 23.71
CA ASN A 586 -24.78 13.19 23.65
C ASN A 586 -25.51 13.28 24.99
#